data_AF-A0A645D9F8-F1
#
_entry.id   AF-A0A645D9F8-F1
#
_cell.length_a   1.000
_cell.length_b   1.000
_cell.length_c   1.000
_cell.angle_alpha   90.00
_cell.angle_beta   90.00
_cell.angle_gamma   90.00
#
_symmetry.space_group_name_H-M   'P 1'
#
loop_
_entity.id
_entity.type
_entity.pdbx_description
1 polymer ?
#
loop_
_entity_poly.entity_id
_entity_poly.type
_entity_poly.pdbx_seq_one_letter_code
_entity_poly.pdbx_strand_id
1 'polypeptide(L)'
;MKAYADQLETLLLSEKERKEKAAAFRAEGIALQKVGRNAEAIEKYRQSLSYKKDPQLEAHVKKLYDKLQRDMKEAVRLRNEGIALQKTGRLKDALRMYKLSLSLYPMPDLEAHVKGIERKIAEQVERTKLATLLYNEATVLRKQGKIEAALEKYRRSVELMPNKRADDIIAALEKDVAKMNERREREEALRKEKQGHIIPLVLCNQPYVHLFSTPPSPTWPDSSAYPHHCLAAPPHSRQTAAGAES
;
A
#
# COMPACT_ATOMS: atom_id res chain seq x y z
N MET A 1 62.94 -44.45 42.56
CA MET A 1 61.77 -45.30 42.25
C MET A 1 60.46 -44.57 42.51
N LYS A 2 59.92 -44.52 43.74
CA LYS A 2 58.53 -44.08 44.01
C LYS A 2 58.13 -42.75 43.34
N ALA A 3 58.86 -41.66 43.60
CA ALA A 3 58.59 -40.34 43.00
C ALA A 3 58.56 -40.29 41.45
N TYR A 4 59.22 -41.23 40.75
CA TYR A 4 59.15 -41.34 39.29
C TYR A 4 57.86 -42.01 38.82
N ALA A 5 57.32 -42.97 39.59
CA ALA A 5 55.99 -43.53 39.34
C ALA A 5 54.90 -42.47 39.59
N ASP A 6 55.00 -41.73 40.69
CA ASP A 6 54.05 -40.67 41.05
C ASP A 6 54.01 -39.54 39.96
N GLN A 7 55.17 -39.19 39.41
CA GLN A 7 55.28 -38.27 38.26
C GLN A 7 54.72 -38.84 36.95
N LEU A 8 54.91 -40.14 36.70
CA LEU A 8 54.37 -40.79 35.50
C LEU A 8 52.84 -40.91 35.57
N GLU A 9 52.29 -41.24 36.73
CA GLU A 9 50.85 -41.35 36.96
C GLU A 9 50.15 -40.00 36.79
N THR A 10 50.69 -38.91 37.37
CA THR A 10 50.16 -37.56 37.19
C THR A 10 50.24 -37.07 35.74
N LEU A 11 51.32 -37.39 35.01
CA LEU A 11 51.42 -37.13 33.57
C LEU A 11 50.33 -37.87 32.78
N LEU A 12 50.16 -39.17 33.02
CA LEU A 12 49.13 -40.00 32.37
C LEU A 12 47.71 -39.50 32.65
N LEU A 13 47.43 -39.06 33.89
CA LEU A 13 46.15 -38.47 34.27
C LEU A 13 45.88 -37.18 33.49
N SER A 14 46.88 -36.28 33.41
CA SER A 14 46.77 -35.03 32.65
C SER A 14 46.54 -35.27 31.15
N GLU A 15 47.16 -36.31 30.59
CA GLU A 15 47.02 -36.63 29.18
C GLU A 15 45.66 -37.29 28.87
N LYS A 16 45.13 -38.08 29.81
CA LYS A 16 43.76 -38.61 29.77
C LYS A 16 42.73 -37.48 29.82
N GLU A 17 42.83 -36.54 30.77
CA GLU A 17 41.93 -35.37 30.81
C GLU A 17 41.96 -34.58 29.50
N ARG A 18 43.14 -34.37 28.92
CA ARG A 18 43.30 -33.67 27.64
C ARG A 18 42.60 -34.41 26.49
N LYS A 19 42.70 -35.75 26.46
CA LYS A 19 41.99 -36.60 25.48
C LYS A 19 40.48 -36.56 25.67
N GLU A 20 40.00 -36.56 26.92
CA GLU A 20 38.56 -36.49 27.25
C GLU A 20 37.97 -35.12 26.92
N LYS A 21 38.66 -34.03 27.26
CA LYS A 21 38.28 -32.65 26.87
C LYS A 21 38.21 -32.51 25.34
N ALA A 22 39.18 -33.04 24.60
CA ALA A 22 39.12 -33.08 23.14
C ALA A 22 37.90 -33.87 22.61
N ALA A 23 37.62 -35.05 23.20
CA ALA A 23 36.48 -35.87 22.81
C ALA A 23 35.13 -35.17 23.06
N ALA A 24 34.98 -34.45 24.17
CA ALA A 24 33.80 -33.65 24.50
C ALA A 24 33.56 -32.56 23.44
N PHE A 25 34.57 -31.72 23.15
CA PHE A 25 34.45 -30.67 22.13
C PHE A 25 34.17 -31.24 20.72
N ARG A 26 34.70 -32.43 20.39
CA ARG A 26 34.35 -33.13 19.16
C ARG A 26 32.89 -33.61 19.13
N ALA A 27 32.37 -34.11 20.24
CA ALA A 27 30.97 -34.52 20.35
C ALA A 27 30.01 -33.33 20.24
N GLU A 28 30.34 -32.19 20.87
CA GLU A 28 29.60 -30.92 20.71
C GLU A 28 29.62 -30.44 19.25
N GLY A 29 30.77 -30.47 18.59
CA GLY A 29 30.89 -30.13 17.16
C GLY A 29 30.03 -31.02 16.26
N ILE A 30 29.97 -32.34 16.53
CA ILE A 30 29.09 -33.28 15.82
C ILE A 30 27.61 -32.96 16.06
N ALA A 31 27.23 -32.60 17.30
CA ALA A 31 25.85 -32.22 17.62
C ALA A 31 25.44 -30.92 16.90
N LEU A 32 26.27 -29.89 16.94
CA LEU A 32 26.04 -28.62 16.23
C LEU A 32 25.98 -28.81 14.71
N GLN A 33 26.84 -29.65 14.14
CA GLN A 33 26.81 -29.98 12.71
C GLN A 33 25.53 -30.74 12.31
N LYS A 34 25.00 -31.64 13.16
CA LYS A 34 23.70 -32.30 12.95
C LYS A 34 22.53 -31.32 12.98
N VAL A 35 22.62 -30.26 13.78
CA VAL A 35 21.63 -29.15 13.84
C VAL A 35 21.87 -28.10 12.72
N GLY A 36 22.91 -28.28 11.89
CA GLY A 36 23.24 -27.36 10.80
C GLY A 36 23.99 -26.09 11.22
N ARG A 37 24.34 -25.94 12.51
CA ARG A 37 25.08 -24.79 13.07
C ARG A 37 26.59 -24.91 12.75
N ASN A 38 26.91 -24.97 11.46
CA ASN A 38 28.23 -25.31 10.93
C ASN A 38 29.34 -24.35 11.39
N ALA A 39 29.04 -23.05 11.56
CA ALA A 39 29.99 -22.07 12.06
C ALA A 39 30.46 -22.38 13.49
N GLU A 40 29.53 -22.71 14.39
CA GLU A 40 29.83 -23.07 15.78
C GLU A 40 30.46 -24.46 15.89
N ALA A 41 30.05 -25.40 15.02
CA ALA A 41 30.67 -26.71 14.91
C ALA A 41 32.17 -26.59 14.56
N ILE A 42 32.54 -25.68 13.64
CA ILE A 42 33.95 -25.39 13.29
C ILE A 42 34.73 -24.90 14.52
N GLU A 43 34.18 -24.00 15.33
CA GLU A 43 34.85 -23.53 16.56
C GLU A 43 34.98 -24.63 17.62
N LYS A 44 33.97 -25.48 17.80
CA LYS A 44 34.08 -26.64 18.70
C LYS A 44 35.09 -27.67 18.22
N TYR A 45 35.19 -27.93 16.91
CA TYR A 45 36.24 -28.77 16.37
C TYR A 45 37.64 -28.12 16.49
N ARG A 46 37.77 -26.80 16.34
CA ARG A 46 39.02 -26.06 16.62
C ARG A 46 39.44 -26.17 18.09
N GLN A 47 38.49 -26.10 19.02
CA GLN A 47 38.72 -26.39 20.45
C GLN A 47 39.18 -27.84 20.65
N SER A 48 38.56 -28.84 20.01
CA SER A 48 39.07 -30.22 20.04
C SER A 48 40.51 -30.36 19.53
N LEU A 49 40.87 -29.62 18.47
CA LEU A 49 42.19 -29.71 17.82
C LEU A 49 43.32 -29.07 18.64
N SER A 50 43.04 -28.07 19.48
CA SER A 50 44.05 -27.48 20.36
C SER A 50 44.46 -28.43 21.51
N TYR A 51 43.52 -29.21 22.04
CA TYR A 51 43.82 -30.25 23.04
C TYR A 51 44.43 -31.51 22.40
N LYS A 52 43.94 -31.94 21.23
CA LYS A 52 44.48 -33.11 20.51
C LYS A 52 44.52 -32.84 19.00
N LYS A 53 45.74 -32.73 18.44
CA LYS A 53 45.96 -32.73 16.99
C LYS A 53 45.44 -34.04 16.38
N ASP A 54 44.59 -33.92 15.38
CA ASP A 54 44.00 -35.02 14.61
C ASP A 54 43.88 -34.56 13.14
N PRO A 55 44.77 -35.00 12.23
CA PRO A 55 44.77 -34.57 10.84
C PRO A 55 43.48 -34.91 10.08
N GLN A 56 42.73 -35.95 10.49
CA GLN A 56 41.45 -36.29 9.88
C GLN A 56 40.38 -35.29 10.27
N LEU A 57 40.35 -34.89 11.56
CA LEU A 57 39.46 -33.85 12.05
C LEU A 57 39.83 -32.47 11.46
N GLU A 58 41.11 -32.15 11.32
CA GLU A 58 41.57 -30.91 10.69
C GLU A 58 41.14 -30.84 9.21
N ALA A 59 41.30 -31.93 8.45
CA ALA A 59 40.82 -32.03 7.07
C ALA A 59 39.28 -31.93 6.96
N HIS A 60 38.54 -32.45 7.95
CA HIS A 60 37.08 -32.28 8.04
C HIS A 60 36.68 -30.83 8.31
N VAL A 61 37.33 -30.18 9.29
CA VAL A 61 37.11 -28.75 9.60
C VAL A 61 37.38 -27.87 8.39
N LYS A 62 38.48 -28.12 7.66
CA LYS A 62 38.78 -27.37 6.43
C LYS A 62 37.68 -27.54 5.38
N LYS A 63 37.23 -28.77 5.10
CA LYS A 63 36.12 -29.02 4.15
C LYS A 63 34.81 -28.34 4.58
N LEU A 64 34.50 -28.34 5.87
CA LEU A 64 33.30 -27.72 6.43
C LEU A 64 33.37 -26.18 6.34
N TYR A 65 34.54 -25.60 6.61
CA TYR A 65 34.81 -24.16 6.46
C TYR A 65 34.76 -23.71 4.99
N ASP A 66 35.39 -24.47 4.09
CA ASP A 66 35.33 -24.24 2.65
C ASP A 66 33.88 -24.29 2.13
N LYS A 67 33.04 -25.20 2.66
CA LYS A 67 31.61 -25.24 2.33
C LYS A 67 30.91 -23.97 2.83
N LEU A 68 31.05 -23.65 4.12
CA LEU A 68 30.44 -22.46 4.72
C LEU A 68 30.81 -21.17 3.98
N GLN A 69 32.06 -21.02 3.53
CA GLN A 69 32.47 -19.88 2.69
C GLN A 69 31.75 -19.82 1.34
N ARG A 70 31.47 -20.96 0.68
CA ARG A 70 30.71 -20.99 -0.58
C ARG A 70 29.25 -20.61 -0.32
N ASP A 71 28.64 -21.22 0.70
CA ASP A 71 27.25 -21.00 1.09
C ASP A 71 27.03 -19.50 1.45
N MET A 72 27.96 -18.88 2.20
CA MET A 72 27.96 -17.44 2.51
C MET A 72 28.12 -16.55 1.26
N LYS A 73 29.06 -16.87 0.36
CA LYS A 73 29.28 -16.09 -0.88
C LYS A 73 28.04 -16.11 -1.78
N GLU A 74 27.40 -17.27 -1.89
CA GLU A 74 26.16 -17.43 -2.66
C GLU A 74 24.97 -16.73 -2.00
N ALA A 75 24.85 -16.79 -0.66
CA ALA A 75 23.84 -16.02 0.07
C ALA A 75 23.99 -14.50 -0.15
N VAL A 76 25.23 -13.98 -0.19
CA VAL A 76 25.50 -12.57 -0.52
C VAL A 76 25.17 -12.26 -1.99
N ARG A 77 25.47 -13.16 -2.93
CA ARG A 77 25.09 -13.02 -4.35
C ARG A 77 23.57 -12.88 -4.52
N LEU A 78 22.81 -13.78 -3.91
CA LEU A 78 21.34 -13.78 -3.92
C LEU A 78 20.74 -12.57 -3.20
N ARG A 79 21.36 -12.09 -2.11
CA ARG A 79 20.98 -10.83 -1.45
C ARG A 79 21.13 -9.63 -2.40
N ASN A 80 22.23 -9.56 -3.15
CA ASN A 80 22.46 -8.48 -4.11
C ASN A 80 21.50 -8.54 -5.30
N GLU A 81 21.16 -9.74 -5.79
CA GLU A 81 20.12 -9.95 -6.80
C GLU A 81 18.74 -9.49 -6.29
N GLY A 82 18.40 -9.83 -5.03
CA GLY A 82 17.19 -9.33 -4.36
C GLY A 82 17.13 -7.81 -4.27
N ILE A 83 18.26 -7.13 -4.01
CA ILE A 83 18.36 -5.66 -3.99
C ILE A 83 18.10 -5.07 -5.39
N ALA A 84 18.63 -5.69 -6.45
CA ALA A 84 18.37 -5.24 -7.83
C ALA A 84 16.89 -5.42 -8.24
N LEU A 85 16.31 -6.59 -7.91
CA LEU A 85 14.88 -6.86 -8.13
C LEU A 85 13.99 -5.90 -7.33
N GLN A 86 14.37 -5.54 -6.10
CA GLN A 86 13.65 -4.57 -5.28
C GLN A 86 13.70 -3.16 -5.90
N LYS A 87 14.85 -2.72 -6.42
CA LYS A 87 14.99 -1.43 -7.13
C LYS A 87 14.15 -1.34 -8.40
N THR A 88 13.93 -2.47 -9.10
CA THR A 88 13.02 -2.54 -10.27
C THR A 88 11.55 -2.74 -9.90
N GLY A 89 11.17 -2.59 -8.62
CA GLY A 89 9.79 -2.74 -8.15
C GLY A 89 9.29 -4.19 -8.09
N ARG A 90 10.11 -5.19 -8.46
CA ARG A 90 9.75 -6.62 -8.49
C ARG A 90 9.81 -7.25 -7.10
N LEU A 91 9.04 -6.69 -6.15
CA LEU A 91 9.06 -7.06 -4.73
C LEU A 91 8.85 -8.57 -4.48
N LYS A 92 7.97 -9.23 -5.26
CA LYS A 92 7.72 -10.68 -5.16
C LYS A 92 8.94 -11.53 -5.55
N ASP A 93 9.70 -11.12 -6.56
CA ASP A 93 10.92 -11.81 -6.99
C ASP A 93 12.08 -11.51 -6.04
N ALA A 94 12.21 -10.26 -5.60
CA ALA A 94 13.17 -9.87 -4.57
C ALA A 94 12.99 -10.69 -3.28
N LEU A 95 11.73 -10.86 -2.83
CA LEU A 95 11.39 -11.70 -1.69
C LEU A 95 11.85 -13.16 -1.85
N ARG A 96 11.73 -13.73 -3.06
CA ARG A 96 12.23 -15.10 -3.34
C ARG A 96 13.75 -15.18 -3.20
N MET A 97 14.50 -14.23 -3.76
CA MET A 97 15.97 -14.25 -3.68
C MET A 97 16.48 -13.98 -2.25
N TYR A 98 15.82 -13.10 -1.51
CA TYR A 98 16.14 -12.90 -0.08
C TYR A 98 15.84 -14.14 0.77
N LYS A 99 14.73 -14.86 0.53
CA LYS A 99 14.45 -16.12 1.23
C LYS A 99 15.46 -17.22 0.88
N LEU A 100 15.89 -17.31 -0.39
CA LEU A 100 16.91 -18.26 -0.81
C LEU A 100 18.28 -17.94 -0.18
N SER A 101 18.66 -16.65 -0.14
CA SER A 101 19.83 -16.14 0.58
C SER A 101 19.82 -16.57 2.07
N LEU A 102 18.72 -16.32 2.78
CA LEU A 102 18.54 -16.72 4.18
C LEU A 102 18.60 -18.24 4.40
N SER A 103 18.14 -19.04 3.44
CA SER A 103 18.18 -20.51 3.53
C SER A 103 19.59 -21.10 3.38
N LEU A 104 20.52 -20.36 2.76
CA LEU A 104 21.94 -20.75 2.67
C LEU A 104 22.75 -20.22 3.86
N TYR A 105 22.47 -19.00 4.30
CA TYR A 105 23.12 -18.40 5.47
C TYR A 105 22.17 -17.42 6.19
N PRO A 106 21.75 -17.73 7.44
CA PRO A 106 20.92 -16.84 8.24
C PRO A 106 21.57 -15.47 8.48
N MET A 107 20.82 -14.39 8.22
CA MET A 107 21.26 -13.01 8.41
C MET A 107 20.14 -12.22 9.10
N PRO A 108 20.22 -11.92 10.41
CA PRO A 108 19.13 -11.29 11.15
C PRO A 108 18.62 -9.97 10.53
N ASP A 109 19.52 -9.11 10.05
CA ASP A 109 19.17 -7.85 9.37
C ASP A 109 18.30 -8.09 8.12
N LEU A 110 18.59 -9.17 7.39
CA LEU A 110 17.89 -9.54 6.17
C LEU A 110 16.53 -10.17 6.47
N GLU A 111 16.38 -10.91 7.58
CA GLU A 111 15.08 -11.39 8.04
C GLU A 111 14.12 -10.25 8.39
N ALA A 112 14.62 -9.22 9.08
CA ALA A 112 13.84 -8.03 9.41
C ALA A 112 13.39 -7.29 8.13
N HIS A 113 14.30 -7.14 7.16
CA HIS A 113 14.00 -6.55 5.85
C HIS A 113 12.97 -7.36 5.05
N VAL A 114 13.11 -8.70 5.04
CA VAL A 114 12.16 -9.63 4.42
C VAL A 114 10.76 -9.48 5.01
N LYS A 115 10.62 -9.49 6.34
CA LYS A 115 9.32 -9.29 7.02
C LYS A 115 8.70 -7.93 6.68
N GLY A 116 9.52 -6.90 6.48
CA GLY A 116 9.07 -5.58 6.00
C GLY A 116 8.53 -5.59 4.56
N ILE A 117 9.16 -6.36 3.66
CA ILE A 117 8.69 -6.55 2.27
C ILE A 117 7.41 -7.38 2.24
N GLU A 118 7.33 -8.46 3.03
CA GLU A 118 6.14 -9.31 3.12
C GLU A 118 4.91 -8.52 3.55
N ARG A 119 5.04 -7.64 4.56
CA ARG A 119 3.97 -6.75 5.00
C ARG A 119 3.46 -5.85 3.86
N LYS A 120 4.35 -5.21 3.11
CA LYS A 120 3.99 -4.35 1.97
C LYS A 120 3.31 -5.11 0.83
N ILE A 121 3.75 -6.35 0.57
CA ILE A 121 3.11 -7.22 -0.45
C ILE A 121 1.71 -7.65 0.03
N ALA A 122 1.54 -8.01 1.31
CA ALA A 122 0.25 -8.38 1.87
C ALA A 122 -0.74 -7.19 1.85
N GLU A 123 -0.31 -6.02 2.31
CA GLU A 123 -1.08 -4.76 2.28
C GLU A 123 -1.57 -4.42 0.87
N GLN A 124 -0.68 -4.49 -0.13
CA GLN A 124 -1.05 -4.26 -1.53
C GLN A 124 -2.00 -5.33 -2.07
N VAL A 125 -1.87 -6.59 -1.65
CA VAL A 125 -2.77 -7.67 -2.04
C VAL A 125 -4.17 -7.48 -1.43
N GLU A 126 -4.29 -7.12 -0.15
CA GLU A 126 -5.60 -6.83 0.46
C GLU A 126 -6.24 -5.57 -0.13
N ARG A 127 -5.46 -4.51 -0.40
CA ARG A 127 -5.94 -3.31 -1.12
C ARG A 127 -6.51 -3.65 -2.50
N THR A 128 -5.81 -4.48 -3.27
CA THR A 128 -6.27 -4.96 -4.59
C THR A 128 -7.51 -5.87 -4.48
N LYS A 129 -7.56 -6.80 -3.50
CA LYS A 129 -8.74 -7.64 -3.25
C LYS A 129 -9.98 -6.80 -2.93
N LEU A 130 -9.85 -5.80 -2.05
CA LEU A 130 -10.95 -4.93 -1.62
C LEU A 130 -11.47 -4.08 -2.79
N ALA A 131 -10.57 -3.54 -3.63
CA ALA A 131 -10.97 -2.87 -4.86
C ALA A 131 -11.76 -3.81 -5.79
N THR A 132 -11.24 -5.02 -6.05
CA THR A 132 -11.93 -6.03 -6.89
C THR A 132 -13.30 -6.43 -6.32
N LEU A 133 -13.44 -6.54 -5.00
CA LEU A 133 -14.72 -6.83 -4.34
C LEU A 133 -15.74 -5.71 -4.58
N LEU A 134 -15.34 -4.45 -4.36
CA LEU A 134 -16.20 -3.27 -4.58
C LEU A 134 -16.60 -3.12 -6.05
N TYR A 135 -15.68 -3.35 -6.99
CA TYR A 135 -15.97 -3.36 -8.43
C TYR A 135 -17.01 -4.42 -8.81
N ASN A 136 -16.92 -5.62 -8.21
CA ASN A 136 -17.88 -6.70 -8.44
C ASN A 136 -19.25 -6.38 -7.82
N GLU A 137 -19.29 -5.85 -6.60
CA GLU A 137 -20.51 -5.40 -5.93
C GLU A 137 -21.22 -4.29 -6.74
N ALA A 138 -20.48 -3.27 -7.17
CA ALA A 138 -20.97 -2.20 -8.05
C ALA A 138 -21.55 -2.77 -9.37
N THR A 139 -20.89 -3.79 -9.94
CA THR A 139 -21.36 -4.47 -11.16
C THR A 139 -22.67 -5.24 -10.94
N VAL A 140 -22.91 -5.76 -9.73
CA VAL A 140 -24.20 -6.37 -9.34
C VAL A 140 -25.27 -5.30 -9.11
N LEU A 141 -24.96 -4.23 -8.37
CA LEU A 141 -25.88 -3.11 -8.11
C LEU A 141 -26.35 -2.43 -9.41
N ARG A 142 -25.44 -2.22 -10.36
CA ARG A 142 -25.75 -1.72 -11.70
C ARG A 142 -26.73 -2.62 -12.46
N LYS A 143 -26.56 -3.95 -12.38
CA LYS A 143 -27.51 -4.93 -12.96
C LYS A 143 -28.87 -4.96 -12.25
N GLN A 144 -28.94 -4.53 -11.00
CA GLN A 144 -30.20 -4.33 -10.25
C GLN A 144 -30.86 -2.96 -10.51
N GLY A 145 -30.31 -2.12 -11.40
CA GLY A 145 -30.81 -0.77 -11.66
C GLY A 145 -30.51 0.26 -10.55
N LYS A 146 -29.72 -0.10 -9.53
CA LYS A 146 -29.33 0.79 -8.42
C LYS A 146 -28.09 1.59 -8.81
N ILE A 147 -28.27 2.57 -9.69
CA ILE A 147 -27.16 3.24 -10.39
C ILE A 147 -26.31 4.10 -9.43
N GLU A 148 -26.95 4.80 -8.50
CA GLU A 148 -26.33 5.72 -7.54
C GLU A 148 -25.42 4.93 -6.58
N ALA A 149 -25.93 3.85 -6.00
CA ALA A 149 -25.16 2.96 -5.13
C ALA A 149 -24.04 2.21 -5.89
N ALA A 150 -24.22 1.93 -7.19
CA ALA A 150 -23.16 1.38 -8.02
C ALA A 150 -22.03 2.41 -8.27
N LEU A 151 -22.37 3.69 -8.48
CA LEU A 151 -21.41 4.77 -8.68
C LEU A 151 -20.49 4.95 -7.45
N GLU A 152 -21.05 5.00 -6.24
CA GLU A 152 -20.26 5.09 -4.99
C GLU A 152 -19.26 3.94 -4.86
N LYS A 153 -19.72 2.70 -5.11
CA LYS A 153 -18.90 1.48 -5.02
C LYS A 153 -17.82 1.43 -6.11
N TYR A 154 -18.10 1.88 -7.33
CA TYR A 154 -17.08 2.01 -8.38
C TYR A 154 -16.05 3.09 -8.04
N ARG A 155 -16.46 4.29 -7.60
CA ARG A 155 -15.52 5.36 -7.18
C ARG A 155 -14.60 4.86 -6.05
N ARG A 156 -15.15 4.21 -5.03
CA ARG A 156 -14.37 3.64 -3.92
C ARG A 156 -13.44 2.50 -4.35
N SER A 157 -13.78 1.76 -5.42
CA SER A 157 -12.84 0.81 -6.05
C SER A 157 -11.66 1.52 -6.72
N VAL A 158 -11.88 2.66 -7.39
CA VAL A 158 -10.84 3.42 -8.11
C VAL A 158 -9.86 4.07 -7.14
N GLU A 159 -10.36 4.66 -6.05
CA GLU A 159 -9.54 5.19 -4.95
C GLU A 159 -8.56 4.13 -4.40
N LEU A 160 -9.03 2.89 -4.26
CA LEU A 160 -8.20 1.77 -3.82
C LEU A 160 -7.30 1.22 -4.93
N MET A 161 -7.74 1.21 -6.19
CA MET A 161 -6.91 0.77 -7.31
C MET A 161 -7.37 1.42 -8.62
N PRO A 162 -6.59 2.37 -9.18
CA PRO A 162 -6.90 2.99 -10.47
C PRO A 162 -7.14 1.94 -11.56
N ASN A 163 -8.28 2.04 -12.24
CA ASN A 163 -8.75 1.03 -13.17
C ASN A 163 -9.59 1.71 -14.26
N LYS A 164 -8.99 1.94 -15.42
CA LYS A 164 -9.63 2.63 -16.56
C LYS A 164 -11.01 2.07 -16.90
N ARG A 165 -11.25 0.76 -16.75
CA ARG A 165 -12.58 0.17 -17.01
C ARG A 165 -13.64 0.59 -16.00
N ALA A 166 -13.26 0.84 -14.75
CA ALA A 166 -14.14 1.43 -13.75
C ALA A 166 -14.38 2.91 -14.06
N ASP A 167 -13.34 3.66 -14.41
CA ASP A 167 -13.43 5.09 -14.79
C ASP A 167 -14.36 5.30 -15.99
N ASP A 168 -14.20 4.48 -17.05
CA ASP A 168 -15.05 4.47 -18.25
C ASP A 168 -16.52 4.14 -17.93
N ILE A 169 -16.77 3.29 -16.92
CA ILE A 169 -18.12 2.95 -16.45
C ILE A 169 -18.71 4.07 -15.58
N ILE A 170 -17.93 4.70 -14.71
CA ILE A 170 -18.35 5.81 -13.86
C ILE A 170 -18.86 6.96 -14.73
N ALA A 171 -18.06 7.41 -15.72
CA ALA A 171 -18.44 8.49 -16.62
C ALA A 171 -19.71 8.20 -17.45
N ALA A 172 -19.92 6.93 -17.84
CA ALA A 172 -21.14 6.51 -18.53
C ALA A 172 -22.36 6.57 -17.60
N LEU A 173 -22.24 6.05 -16.38
CA LEU A 173 -23.33 6.06 -15.39
C LEU A 173 -23.68 7.47 -14.91
N GLU A 174 -22.70 8.35 -14.72
CA GLU A 174 -22.94 9.77 -14.36
C GLU A 174 -23.76 10.47 -15.45
N LYS A 175 -23.44 10.22 -16.73
CA LYS A 175 -24.20 10.74 -17.87
C LYS A 175 -25.64 10.20 -17.94
N ASP A 176 -25.88 8.97 -17.49
CA ASP A 176 -27.23 8.39 -17.46
C ASP A 176 -28.04 8.88 -16.26
N VAL A 177 -27.42 9.04 -15.07
CA VAL A 177 -28.05 9.68 -13.90
C VAL A 177 -28.44 11.13 -14.20
N ALA A 178 -27.60 11.90 -14.92
CA ALA A 178 -27.93 13.25 -15.37
C ALA A 178 -29.23 13.28 -16.21
N LYS A 179 -29.35 12.42 -17.22
CA LYS A 179 -30.58 12.28 -18.05
C LYS A 179 -31.80 11.86 -17.23
N MET A 180 -31.63 10.99 -16.23
CA MET A 180 -32.73 10.55 -15.38
C MET A 180 -33.21 11.69 -14.46
N ASN A 181 -32.31 12.50 -13.92
CA ASN A 181 -32.66 13.70 -13.15
C ASN A 181 -33.34 14.75 -14.04
N GLU A 182 -32.79 15.07 -15.23
CA GLU A 182 -33.44 15.95 -16.21
C GLU A 182 -34.87 15.51 -16.54
N ARG A 183 -35.09 14.19 -16.72
CA ARG A 183 -36.43 13.65 -16.97
C ARG A 183 -37.34 13.83 -15.75
N ARG A 184 -36.87 13.47 -14.55
CA ARG A 184 -37.66 13.59 -13.31
C ARG A 184 -38.03 15.06 -13.04
N GLU A 185 -37.11 15.99 -13.25
CA GLU A 185 -37.36 17.43 -13.08
C GLU A 185 -38.41 17.96 -14.06
N ARG A 186 -38.39 17.51 -15.33
CA ARG A 186 -39.44 17.84 -16.33
C ARG A 186 -40.80 17.24 -15.96
N GLU A 187 -40.83 16.01 -15.48
CA GLU A 187 -42.04 15.33 -15.01
C GLU A 187 -42.62 16.00 -13.75
N GLU A 188 -41.76 16.40 -12.81
CA GLU A 188 -42.14 17.19 -11.63
C GLU A 188 -42.63 18.59 -11.97
N ALA A 189 -42.02 19.26 -12.95
CA ALA A 189 -42.48 20.57 -13.42
C ALA A 189 -43.88 20.49 -14.05
N LEU A 190 -44.10 19.53 -14.96
CA LEU A 190 -45.41 19.27 -15.57
C LEU A 190 -46.46 18.84 -14.53
N ARG A 191 -46.06 18.15 -13.47
CA ARG A 191 -46.94 17.83 -12.33
C ARG A 191 -47.32 19.07 -11.54
N LYS A 192 -46.36 19.96 -11.25
CA LYS A 192 -46.59 21.24 -10.55
C LYS A 192 -47.50 22.17 -11.36
N GLU A 193 -47.29 22.26 -12.68
CA GLU A 193 -48.16 23.00 -13.62
C GLU A 193 -49.60 22.49 -13.55
N LYS A 194 -49.80 21.17 -13.69
CA LYS A 194 -51.13 20.54 -13.60
C LYS A 194 -51.81 20.69 -12.24
N GLN A 195 -51.04 20.73 -11.15
CA GLN A 195 -51.59 20.98 -9.81
C GLN A 195 -51.88 22.48 -9.57
N GLY A 196 -51.09 23.39 -10.13
CA GLY A 196 -51.35 24.83 -10.11
C GLY A 196 -52.58 25.25 -10.92
N HIS A 197 -52.97 24.45 -11.92
CA HIS A 197 -54.21 24.64 -12.67
C HIS A 197 -55.47 24.24 -11.87
N ILE A 198 -55.33 23.58 -10.71
CA ILE A 198 -56.43 23.27 -9.78
C ILE A 198 -56.48 24.36 -8.70
N ILE A 199 -56.82 25.58 -9.10
CA ILE A 199 -57.29 26.61 -8.17
C ILE A 199 -58.69 26.19 -7.70
N PRO A 200 -58.96 26.04 -6.39
CA PRO A 200 -60.31 25.73 -5.92
C PRO A 200 -61.25 26.89 -6.26
N LEU A 201 -62.36 26.57 -6.95
CA LEU A 201 -63.38 27.53 -7.44
C LEU A 201 -64.28 28.11 -6.32
N VAL A 202 -63.68 28.46 -5.17
CA VAL A 202 -64.37 28.91 -3.96
C VAL A 202 -63.76 30.23 -3.49
N LEU A 203 -64.11 31.33 -4.19
CA LEU A 203 -64.22 32.70 -3.62
C LEU A 203 -64.79 33.75 -4.61
N CYS A 204 -65.71 33.35 -5.52
CA CYS A 204 -66.41 34.27 -6.42
C CYS A 204 -67.92 34.33 -6.15
N ASN A 205 -68.32 34.71 -4.93
CA ASN A 205 -69.71 35.09 -4.64
C ASN A 205 -69.81 36.18 -3.55
N GLN A 206 -69.44 37.40 -3.91
CA GLN A 206 -69.85 38.64 -3.23
C GLN A 206 -70.35 39.60 -4.33
N PRO A 207 -71.58 40.14 -4.24
CA PRO A 207 -72.15 40.96 -5.31
C PRO A 207 -71.56 42.37 -5.30
N TYR A 208 -71.52 42.98 -6.49
CA TYR A 208 -71.17 44.38 -6.69
C TYR A 208 -72.16 45.30 -5.99
N VAL A 209 -71.67 46.29 -5.24
CA VAL A 209 -72.43 47.50 -4.89
C VAL A 209 -71.52 48.71 -5.09
N HIS A 210 -71.90 49.60 -6.01
CA HIS A 210 -71.15 50.83 -6.28
C HIS A 210 -71.40 51.87 -5.19
N LEU A 211 -70.39 52.66 -4.85
CA LEU A 211 -70.55 54.07 -4.47
C LEU A 211 -69.25 54.85 -4.69
N PHE A 212 -69.38 56.09 -5.16
CA PHE A 212 -68.26 56.99 -5.45
C PHE A 212 -67.75 57.68 -4.17
N SER A 213 -66.42 57.91 -4.09
CA SER A 213 -65.88 59.16 -3.55
C SER A 213 -64.47 59.44 -4.10
N THR A 214 -64.01 60.68 -4.00
CA THR A 214 -62.77 61.19 -4.61
C THR A 214 -61.51 60.99 -3.74
N PRO A 215 -60.31 61.00 -4.33
CA PRO A 215 -59.06 60.71 -3.60
C PRO A 215 -58.43 61.96 -2.93
N PRO A 216 -57.74 61.79 -1.79
CA PRO A 216 -56.75 62.75 -1.29
C PRO A 216 -55.38 62.57 -1.99
N SER A 217 -54.54 63.61 -1.94
CA SER A 217 -53.25 63.70 -2.63
C SER A 217 -52.09 62.94 -1.93
N PRO A 218 -51.08 62.46 -2.68
CA PRO A 218 -49.88 61.86 -2.11
C PRO A 218 -48.86 62.93 -1.64
N THR A 219 -48.48 62.89 -0.37
CA THR A 219 -47.32 63.62 0.16
C THR A 219 -46.10 62.71 0.23
N TRP A 220 -45.02 63.09 -0.47
CA TRP A 220 -43.73 62.40 -0.44
C TRP A 220 -42.83 62.95 0.69
N PRO A 221 -41.99 62.11 1.30
CA PRO A 221 -40.72 62.51 1.86
C PRO A 221 -39.58 62.24 0.86
N ASP A 222 -38.80 63.28 0.53
CA ASP A 222 -37.43 63.12 0.02
C ASP A 222 -36.57 62.33 1.04
N SER A 223 -35.51 61.61 0.68
CA SER A 223 -34.40 62.12 -0.11
C SER A 223 -33.37 61.06 -0.55
N SER A 224 -32.55 61.41 -1.53
CA SER A 224 -31.16 60.95 -1.78
C SER A 224 -30.84 59.44 -1.74
N ALA A 225 -30.71 58.81 -2.92
CA ALA A 225 -29.53 57.99 -3.29
C ALA A 225 -29.59 57.45 -4.75
N TYR A 226 -29.73 58.36 -5.74
CA TYR A 226 -29.30 58.08 -7.13
C TYR A 226 -27.83 58.56 -7.30
N PRO A 227 -27.00 57.97 -8.18
CA PRO A 227 -27.37 57.76 -9.59
C PRO A 227 -27.02 56.40 -10.21
N HIS A 228 -27.86 55.97 -11.16
CA HIS A 228 -27.39 55.18 -12.30
C HIS A 228 -26.55 56.07 -13.22
N HIS A 229 -25.61 55.49 -13.98
CA HIS A 229 -25.52 55.79 -15.40
C HIS A 229 -24.84 54.65 -16.18
N CYS A 230 -25.60 54.03 -17.07
CA CYS A 230 -25.04 53.34 -18.24
C CYS A 230 -24.72 54.38 -19.31
N LEU A 231 -23.72 54.13 -20.17
CA LEU A 231 -23.78 54.45 -21.61
C LEU A 231 -22.56 53.95 -22.43
N ALA A 232 -22.88 53.37 -23.59
CA ALA A 232 -22.16 53.39 -24.88
C ALA A 232 -20.75 52.76 -25.07
N ALA A 233 -20.53 52.33 -26.32
CA ALA A 233 -19.28 51.89 -26.97
C ALA A 233 -19.49 51.96 -28.53
N PRO A 234 -18.47 51.78 -29.40
CA PRO A 234 -17.03 51.68 -29.19
C PRO A 234 -16.31 53.01 -29.56
N PRO A 235 -15.64 53.29 -30.72
CA PRO A 235 -15.32 52.54 -31.95
C PRO A 235 -13.79 52.25 -32.10
N HIS A 236 -13.23 52.41 -33.33
CA HIS A 236 -11.82 52.22 -33.73
C HIS A 236 -10.89 53.39 -33.25
N SER A 237 -9.56 53.28 -33.14
CA SER A 237 -8.61 52.69 -34.10
C SER A 237 -7.14 52.58 -33.64
N ARG A 238 -6.37 51.67 -34.28
CA ARG A 238 -4.92 51.65 -34.62
C ARG A 238 -3.79 51.94 -33.59
N GLN A 239 -2.81 51.01 -33.59
CA GLN A 239 -1.33 51.21 -33.40
C GLN A 239 -0.86 51.59 -31.96
N THR A 240 0.35 51.27 -31.45
CA THR A 240 1.62 50.68 -31.98
C THR A 240 2.32 49.68 -31.02
N ALA A 241 2.94 48.63 -31.59
CA ALA A 241 4.32 48.09 -31.36
C ALA A 241 5.00 47.79 -29.98
N ALA A 242 5.74 46.67 -30.00
CA ALA A 242 7.06 46.38 -29.38
C ALA A 242 7.20 45.95 -27.88
N GLY A 243 8.25 45.15 -27.60
CA GLY A 243 8.62 44.54 -26.30
C GLY A 243 7.96 43.16 -26.09
N ALA A 244 8.59 41.97 -26.16
CA ALA A 244 9.97 41.48 -26.03
C ALA A 244 10.47 41.29 -24.57
N GLU A 245 10.31 40.06 -24.02
CA GLU A 245 11.19 39.42 -23.02
C GLU A 245 10.71 37.99 -22.64
N SER A 246 11.34 36.94 -23.20
CA SER A 246 11.70 35.63 -22.58
C SER A 246 12.24 34.65 -23.62
#